data_AF-A0A8H5GK99-F1
#
_entry.id   AF-A0A8H5GK99-F1
#
_cell.length_a   1.000
_cell.length_b   1.000
_cell.length_c   1.000
_cell.angle_alpha   90.00
_cell.angle_beta   90.00
_cell.angle_gamma   90.00
#
_symmetry.space_group_name_H-M   'P 1'
#
loop_
_entity.id
_entity.type
_entity.pdbx_description
1 polymer ?
#
loop_
_entity_poly.entity_id
_entity_poly.type
_entity_poly.pdbx_seq_one_letter_code
_entity_poly.pdbx_strand_id
1 'polypeptide(L)'
;MNWHKDWNLKILVVYAPNVSSSEGTKNKEFWDKLRIYFERNPNQRPDIMAGDMNVVEAGVIDRLPGRDDPEEAVDALDDFKLSTQLRDGWRDTYPDTKAYTFHQTATGSQS
;
A
#
# COMPACT_ATOMS: atom_id res chain seq x y z
N MET A 1 -7.54 3.18 -23.62
CA MET A 1 -6.44 3.25 -24.60
C MET A 1 -5.77 1.90 -24.54
N ASN A 2 -5.80 1.15 -25.64
CA ASN A 2 -5.34 -0.23 -25.61
C ASN A 2 -3.82 -0.26 -25.45
N TRP A 3 -3.34 -0.92 -24.39
CA TRP A 3 -1.91 -1.10 -24.14
C TRP A 3 -1.34 -2.12 -25.12
N HIS A 4 -1.99 -3.27 -25.24
CA HIS A 4 -1.57 -4.34 -26.13
C HIS A 4 -2.79 -5.07 -26.70
N LYS A 5 -2.99 -4.98 -28.01
CA LYS A 5 -4.16 -5.49 -28.73
C LYS A 5 -5.47 -4.94 -28.16
N ASP A 6 -6.26 -5.78 -27.48
CA ASP A 6 -7.53 -5.41 -26.84
C ASP A 6 -7.39 -5.27 -25.32
N TRP A 7 -6.19 -5.47 -24.78
CA TRP A 7 -5.93 -5.36 -23.35
C TRP A 7 -5.67 -3.91 -22.97
N ASN A 8 -6.42 -3.42 -21.98
CA ASN A 8 -6.28 -2.10 -21.40
C ASN A 8 -5.60 -2.22 -20.04
N LEU A 9 -4.44 -1.56 -19.89
CA LEU A 9 -3.76 -1.43 -18.60
C LEU A 9 -4.51 -0.49 -17.69
N LYS A 10 -4.74 -0.90 -16.44
CA LYS A 10 -5.28 -0.03 -15.39
C LYS A 10 -4.24 0.17 -14.31
N ILE A 11 -3.76 1.41 -14.20
CA ILE A 11 -2.85 1.84 -13.15
C ILE A 11 -3.64 2.65 -12.14
N LEU A 12 -3.64 2.20 -10.88
CA LEU A 12 -4.17 2.96 -9.75
C LEU A 12 -3.02 3.74 -9.10
N VAL A 13 -3.19 5.05 -8.98
CA VAL A 13 -2.26 5.92 -8.25
C VAL A 13 -2.91 6.37 -6.94
N VAL A 14 -2.23 6.17 -5.82
CA VAL A 14 -2.74 6.48 -4.48
C VAL A 14 -1.87 7.48 -3.73
N TYR A 15 -2.52 8.25 -2.86
CA TYR A 15 -1.89 9.04 -1.80
C TYR A 15 -2.75 8.88 -0.56
N ALA A 16 -2.42 7.89 0.27
CA ALA A 16 -3.23 7.49 1.41
C ALA A 16 -3.01 8.44 2.62
N PRO A 17 -3.95 8.50 3.57
CA PRO A 17 -3.75 9.28 4.80
C PRO A 17 -2.57 8.77 5.65
N ASN A 18 -1.84 9.65 6.31
CA ASN A 18 -0.79 9.29 7.27
C ASN A 18 -1.31 8.37 8.38
N VAL A 19 -0.51 7.36 8.75
CA VAL A 19 -0.70 6.63 10.00
C VAL A 19 0.00 7.36 11.14
N SER A 20 -0.78 7.85 12.10
CA SER A 20 -0.26 8.22 13.41
C SER A 20 -0.91 7.33 14.47
N SER A 21 -0.37 7.30 15.69
CA SER A 21 -0.91 6.47 16.78
C SER A 21 -2.37 6.78 17.14
N SER A 22 -2.91 7.90 16.65
CA SER A 22 -4.32 8.30 16.76
C SER A 22 -5.09 8.28 15.43
N GLU A 23 -4.46 7.89 14.31
CA GLU A 23 -5.02 8.06 12.96
C GLU A 23 -4.95 6.82 12.05
N GLY A 24 -4.59 5.63 12.57
CA GLY A 24 -4.69 4.37 11.81
C GLY A 24 -6.06 4.16 11.15
N THR A 25 -7.12 4.61 11.84
CA THR A 25 -8.51 4.47 11.39
C THR A 25 -8.79 5.17 10.05
N LYS A 26 -8.17 6.33 9.77
CA LYS A 26 -8.39 7.05 8.50
C LYS A 26 -7.74 6.34 7.32
N ASN A 27 -6.54 5.79 7.52
CA ASN A 27 -5.83 5.01 6.51
C ASN A 27 -6.60 3.70 6.24
N LYS A 28 -7.04 3.00 7.28
CA LYS A 28 -7.97 1.87 7.18
C LYS A 28 -9.22 2.20 6.36
N GLU A 29 -9.94 3.26 6.71
CA GLU A 29 -11.16 3.67 6.00
C GLU A 29 -10.92 3.98 4.53
N PHE A 30 -9.73 4.49 4.18
CA PHE A 30 -9.35 4.73 2.80
C PHE A 30 -9.24 3.41 2.01
N TRP A 31 -8.52 2.42 2.53
CA TRP A 31 -8.39 1.10 1.88
C TRP A 31 -9.72 0.36 1.82
N ASP A 32 -10.53 0.42 2.86
CA ASP A 32 -11.88 -0.17 2.87
C ASP A 32 -12.77 0.41 1.77
N LYS A 33 -12.71 1.73 1.55
CA LYS A 33 -13.48 2.39 0.48
C LYS A 33 -13.03 1.92 -0.90
N LEU A 34 -11.72 1.79 -1.13
CA LEU A 34 -11.18 1.26 -2.39
C LEU A 34 -11.59 -0.20 -2.60
N ARG A 35 -11.43 -1.05 -1.57
CA ARG A 35 -11.85 -2.45 -1.61
C ARG A 35 -13.31 -2.58 -2.00
N ILE A 36 -14.22 -1.88 -1.31
CA ILE A 36 -15.66 -1.89 -1.61
C ILE A 36 -15.93 -1.39 -3.04
N TYR A 37 -15.20 -0.37 -3.50
CA TYR A 37 -15.34 0.13 -4.87
C TYR A 37 -14.99 -0.95 -5.90
N PHE A 38 -13.86 -1.65 -5.78
CA PHE A 38 -13.44 -2.65 -6.76
C PHE A 38 -14.15 -4.01 -6.61
N GLU A 39 -14.68 -4.32 -5.43
CA GLU A 39 -15.64 -5.42 -5.26
C GLU A 39 -16.92 -5.19 -6.06
N ARG A 40 -17.45 -3.95 -6.03
CA ARG A 40 -18.63 -3.55 -6.80
C ARG A 40 -18.35 -3.34 -8.28
N ASN A 41 -17.10 -3.09 -8.65
CA ASN A 41 -16.66 -2.79 -10.01
C ASN A 41 -15.51 -3.70 -10.43
N PRO A 42 -15.72 -5.03 -10.54
CA PRO A 42 -14.64 -5.98 -10.83
C PRO A 42 -13.94 -5.70 -12.16
N ASN A 43 -14.67 -5.18 -13.15
CA ASN A 43 -14.11 -4.77 -14.45
C ASN A 43 -13.19 -3.54 -14.36
N GLN A 44 -13.12 -2.85 -13.22
CA GLN A 44 -12.24 -1.69 -13.02
C GLN A 44 -10.99 -2.02 -12.19
N ARG A 45 -10.84 -3.26 -11.70
CA ARG A 45 -9.69 -3.67 -10.89
C ARG A 45 -8.36 -3.26 -11.54
N PRO A 46 -7.42 -2.68 -10.76
CA PRO A 46 -6.13 -2.28 -11.28
C PRO A 46 -5.26 -3.51 -11.55
N ASP A 47 -4.42 -3.41 -12.58
CA ASP A 47 -3.35 -4.38 -12.82
C ASP A 47 -2.07 -3.96 -12.06
N ILE A 48 -1.90 -2.67 -11.82
CA ILE A 48 -0.76 -2.08 -11.10
C ILE A 48 -1.28 -1.01 -10.13
N MET A 49 -0.77 -1.01 -8.90
CA MET A 49 -0.92 0.11 -7.97
C MET A 49 0.45 0.71 -7.68
N ALA A 50 0.52 2.04 -7.66
CA ALA A 50 1.70 2.79 -7.25
C ALA A 50 1.29 4.04 -6.46
N GLY A 51 2.18 4.56 -5.63
CA GLY A 51 1.91 5.79 -4.89
C GLY A 51 2.47 5.73 -3.48
N ASP A 52 1.91 6.58 -2.63
CA ASP A 52 2.26 6.64 -1.22
C ASP A 52 1.15 6.01 -0.39
N MET A 53 1.49 4.91 0.25
CA MET A 53 0.57 4.11 1.07
C MET A 53 0.51 4.66 2.49
N ASN A 54 1.49 5.49 2.88
CA ASN A 54 1.62 6.11 4.18
C ASN A 54 1.47 5.13 5.36
N VAL A 55 1.81 3.86 5.13
CA VAL A 55 1.83 2.76 6.10
C VAL A 55 2.98 1.82 5.76
N VAL A 56 3.64 1.30 6.79
CA VAL A 56 4.69 0.28 6.68
C VAL A 56 4.10 -1.10 6.96
N GLU A 57 4.23 -2.03 6.02
CA GLU A 57 3.67 -3.38 6.14
C GLU A 57 4.45 -4.28 7.11
N ALA A 58 5.80 -4.26 7.09
CA ALA A 58 6.64 -5.06 7.97
C ALA A 58 7.73 -4.22 8.67
N GLY A 59 7.41 -3.70 9.86
CA GLY A 59 8.24 -2.72 10.57
C GLY A 59 9.68 -3.17 10.88
N VAL A 60 9.94 -4.47 10.99
CA VAL A 60 11.29 -5.01 11.27
C VAL A 60 12.26 -4.80 10.10
N ILE A 61 11.76 -4.81 8.87
CA ILE A 61 12.59 -4.72 7.65
C ILE A 61 12.37 -3.41 6.90
N ASP A 62 11.15 -2.88 6.94
CA ASP A 62 10.72 -1.69 6.21
C ASP A 62 10.77 -0.40 7.05
N ARG A 63 11.32 -0.44 8.28
CA ARG A 63 11.50 0.77 9.09
C ARG A 63 12.77 0.79 9.92
N LEU A 64 13.32 1.99 10.12
CA LEU A 64 14.38 2.29 11.10
C LEU A 64 14.02 3.52 11.95
N PRO A 65 14.00 3.42 13.29
CA PRO A 65 14.11 2.19 14.08
C PRO A 65 12.91 1.26 13.84
N GLY A 66 13.15 -0.05 13.86
CA GLY A 66 12.10 -1.04 13.55
C GLY A 66 10.92 -0.94 14.51
N ARG A 67 9.73 -0.68 13.96
CA ARG A 67 8.47 -0.58 14.69
C ARG A 67 7.31 -0.80 13.72
N ASP A 68 6.34 -1.59 14.13
CA ASP A 68 5.13 -1.79 13.37
C ASP A 68 4.24 -0.52 13.35
N ASP A 69 3.49 -0.38 12.28
CA ASP A 69 2.39 0.57 12.18
C ASP A 69 1.09 -0.03 12.75
N PRO A 70 0.03 0.79 12.92
CA PRO A 70 -1.24 0.29 13.43
C PRO A 70 -1.76 -0.90 12.59
N GLU A 71 -1.96 -2.04 13.25
CA GLU A 71 -2.40 -3.31 12.64
C GLU A 71 -3.64 -3.12 11.77
N GLU A 72 -4.61 -2.33 12.24
CA GLU A 72 -5.85 -2.04 11.52
C GLU A 72 -5.66 -1.36 10.14
N ALA A 73 -4.56 -0.61 9.95
CA ALA A 73 -4.22 0.00 8.67
C ALA A 73 -3.48 -0.98 7.75
N VAL A 74 -2.58 -1.78 8.33
CA VAL A 74 -1.84 -2.84 7.61
C VAL A 74 -2.81 -3.89 7.08
N ASP A 75 -3.69 -4.41 7.94
CA ASP A 75 -4.69 -5.42 7.59
C ASP A 75 -5.63 -4.92 6.47
N ALA A 76 -6.03 -3.65 6.51
CA ALA A 76 -6.91 -3.08 5.49
C ALA A 76 -6.23 -2.95 4.12
N LEU A 77 -4.93 -2.64 4.10
CA LEU A 77 -4.13 -2.67 2.87
C LEU A 77 -3.94 -4.11 2.35
N ASP A 78 -3.71 -5.07 3.24
CA ASP A 78 -3.61 -6.49 2.90
C ASP A 78 -4.92 -7.05 2.32
N ASP A 79 -6.06 -6.76 2.96
CA ASP A 79 -7.39 -7.12 2.45
C ASP A 79 -7.66 -6.49 1.07
N PHE A 80 -7.26 -5.23 0.90
CA PHE A 80 -7.36 -4.55 -0.39
C PHE A 80 -6.52 -5.25 -1.46
N LYS A 81 -5.25 -5.57 -1.18
CA LYS A 81 -4.37 -6.31 -2.11
C LYS A 81 -4.95 -7.69 -2.44
N LEU A 82 -5.43 -8.44 -1.45
CA LEU A 82 -6.05 -9.76 -1.65
C LEU A 82 -7.29 -9.68 -2.55
N SER A 83 -8.20 -8.73 -2.28
CA SER A 83 -9.43 -8.54 -3.06
C SER A 83 -9.18 -8.16 -4.53
N THR A 84 -8.06 -7.48 -4.79
CA THR A 84 -7.64 -7.01 -6.12
C THR A 84 -6.59 -7.91 -6.77
N GLN A 85 -6.11 -8.94 -6.05
CA GLN A 85 -5.03 -9.84 -6.46
C GLN A 85 -3.68 -9.15 -6.69
N LEU A 86 -3.49 -7.96 -6.11
CA LEU A 86 -2.22 -7.26 -6.10
C LEU A 86 -1.26 -7.90 -5.09
N ARG A 87 0.04 -7.65 -5.31
CA ARG A 87 1.13 -8.08 -4.42
C ARG A 87 2.10 -6.91 -4.26
N ASP A 88 2.82 -6.89 -3.15
CA ASP A 88 3.97 -6.00 -3.01
C ASP A 88 5.11 -6.50 -3.91
N GLY A 89 5.29 -5.82 -5.05
CA GLY A 89 6.32 -6.17 -6.02
C GLY A 89 7.75 -5.96 -5.50
N TRP A 90 7.97 -5.04 -4.56
CA TRP A 90 9.30 -4.83 -3.97
C TRP A 90 9.67 -6.01 -3.07
N ARG A 91 8.80 -6.34 -2.11
CA ARG A 91 9.06 -7.43 -1.16
C ARG A 91 9.06 -8.81 -1.82
N ASP A 92 8.26 -9.03 -2.88
CA ASP A 92 8.29 -10.28 -3.65
C ASP A 92 9.61 -10.45 -4.43
N THR A 93 10.20 -9.34 -4.91
CA THR A 93 11.46 -9.37 -5.67
C THR A 93 12.70 -9.40 -4.76
N TYR A 94 12.68 -8.66 -3.65
CA TYR A 94 13.82 -8.47 -2.74
C TYR A 94 13.44 -8.80 -1.28
N PRO A 95 13.17 -10.08 -0.96
CA PRO A 95 12.51 -10.49 0.29
C PRO A 95 13.27 -10.11 1.56
N ASP A 96 14.60 -10.03 1.51
CA ASP A 96 15.51 -9.78 2.64
C ASP A 96 16.22 -8.42 2.55
N THR A 97 15.96 -7.64 1.51
CA THR A 97 16.62 -6.35 1.31
C THR A 97 15.88 -5.24 2.05
N LYS A 98 16.67 -4.38 2.69
CA LYS A 98 16.22 -3.12 3.31
C LYS A 98 16.38 -1.98 2.32
N ALA A 99 15.28 -1.36 1.93
CA ALA A 99 15.27 -0.12 1.19
C ALA A 99 14.09 0.72 1.66
N TYR A 100 14.33 2.01 1.86
CA TYR A 100 13.36 2.94 2.42
C TYR A 100 12.98 3.98 1.36
N THR A 101 11.73 4.42 1.39
CA THR A 101 11.21 5.38 0.40
C THR A 101 11.05 6.78 0.99
N PHE A 102 11.11 6.90 2.32
CA PHE A 102 10.93 8.12 3.10
C PHE A 102 12.01 8.27 4.18
N HIS A 103 12.44 9.53 4.41
CA HIS A 103 13.40 9.88 5.45
C HIS A 103 12.95 11.10 6.23
N GLN A 104 12.78 10.95 7.54
CA GLN A 104 12.46 12.05 8.46
C GLN A 104 13.73 12.65 9.07
N THR A 105 14.17 13.77 8.53
CA THR A 105 15.44 14.41 8.89
C THR A 105 15.55 14.79 10.37
N ALA A 106 14.42 15.12 11.01
CA ALA A 106 14.41 15.56 12.41
C ALA A 106 14.70 14.42 13.40
N THR A 107 14.29 13.19 13.09
CA THR A 107 14.43 12.01 13.97
C THR A 107 15.45 11.00 13.45
N GLY A 108 15.88 11.15 12.19
CA GLY A 108 16.68 10.16 11.48
C GLY A 108 15.89 8.93 11.03
N SER A 109 14.56 8.91 11.24
CA SER A 109 13.70 7.77 10.91
C SER A 109 13.67 7.53 9.40
N GLN A 110 13.59 6.27 9.00
CA GLN A 110 13.47 5.85 7.60
C GLN A 110 12.38 4.78 7.48
N SER A 111 11.60 4.84 6.42
CA SER A 111 10.55 3.86 6.07
C SER A 111 10.37 3.77 4.57
#